data_AF-A0A7J2V1A6-F1
#
_entry.id   AF-A0A7J2V1A6-F1
#
_cell.length_a   1.000
_cell.length_b   1.000
_cell.length_c   1.000
_cell.angle_alpha   90.00
_cell.angle_beta   90.00
_cell.angle_gamma   90.00
#
_symmetry.space_group_name_H-M   'P 1'
#
loop_
_entity.id
_entity.type
_entity.pdbx_description
1 polymer ?
#
loop_
_entity_poly.entity_id
_entity_poly.type
_entity_poly.pdbx_seq_one_letter_code
_entity_poly.pdbx_strand_id
1 'polypeptide(L)'
;MANQIQSIQGVKIIKRLEKAWAIYVEAQSSNTLEKISSIPGVIEVKPGYEYGDADNINNYYNMEHPPLGKYLIMLPMILLGDYPDMWRIPSMISGGLLCIVVGLIVREITRSNVYAVLASILTAADPLVRSMAGVAMLDIFLALFTALSVYAMLKGSLTLSGVFLGLAVSTKMSGAFTALPLLLIAII
;
A
#
# COMPACT_ATOMS: atom_id res chain seq x y z
N MET A 1 33.48 3.27 -12.33
CA MET A 1 32.17 3.90 -12.65
C MET A 1 31.87 5.12 -11.79
N ALA A 2 31.66 4.99 -10.47
CA ALA A 2 31.37 6.17 -9.63
C ALA A 2 32.45 7.27 -9.69
N ASN A 3 33.74 6.89 -9.74
CA ASN A 3 34.84 7.85 -9.89
C ASN A 3 34.87 8.52 -11.28
N GLN A 4 34.35 7.86 -12.34
CA GLN A 4 34.19 8.46 -13.66
C GLN A 4 33.03 9.44 -13.69
N ILE A 5 31.92 9.12 -13.01
CA ILE A 5 30.77 10.02 -12.86
C ILE A 5 31.15 11.27 -12.07
N GLN A 6 31.96 11.13 -11.01
CA GLN A 6 32.46 12.25 -10.22
C GLN A 6 33.44 13.17 -10.99
N SER A 7 34.07 12.66 -12.06
CA SER A 7 34.96 13.47 -12.90
C SER A 7 34.22 14.39 -13.88
N ILE A 8 32.90 14.26 -14.02
CA ILE A 8 32.08 15.14 -14.85
C ILE A 8 31.87 16.47 -14.13
N GLN A 9 32.17 17.58 -14.81
CA GLN A 9 32.00 18.92 -14.28
C GLN A 9 30.52 19.20 -13.94
N GLY A 10 30.26 19.68 -12.72
CA GLY A 10 28.90 19.95 -12.24
C GLY A 10 28.14 18.74 -11.71
N VAL A 11 28.82 17.61 -11.46
CA VAL A 11 28.28 16.44 -10.78
C VAL A 11 28.83 16.33 -9.35
N LYS A 12 27.94 16.21 -8.37
CA LYS A 12 28.31 15.90 -6.98
C LYS A 12 27.61 14.62 -6.55
N ILE A 13 28.36 13.61 -6.10
CA ILE A 13 27.77 12.40 -5.53
C ILE A 13 27.23 12.77 -4.14
N ILE A 14 25.91 12.62 -3.94
CA ILE A 14 25.26 12.87 -2.65
C ILE A 14 25.29 11.60 -1.80
N LYS A 15 24.84 10.48 -2.35
CA LYS A 15 24.63 9.23 -1.60
C LYS A 15 24.97 8.03 -2.46
N ARG A 16 25.60 7.01 -1.88
CA ARG A 16 25.68 5.67 -2.48
C ARG A 16 24.63 4.80 -1.81
N LEU A 17 23.77 4.18 -2.61
CA LEU A 17 22.80 3.23 -2.08
C LEU A 17 23.53 1.88 -2.00
N GLU A 18 23.68 1.32 -0.80
CA GLU A 18 24.40 0.04 -0.66
C GLU A 18 23.51 -1.16 -1.00
N LYS A 19 22.21 -1.02 -0.74
CA LYS A 19 21.18 -2.06 -1.00
C LYS A 19 20.70 -2.09 -2.46
N ALA A 20 21.11 -1.10 -3.28
CA ALA A 20 20.79 -1.03 -4.71
C ALA A 20 22.07 -0.68 -5.46
N TRP A 21 22.32 -1.21 -6.65
CA TRP A 21 23.49 -0.80 -7.45
C TRP A 21 23.29 0.57 -8.10
N ALA A 22 23.13 1.60 -7.26
CA ALA A 22 22.72 2.94 -7.66
C ALA A 22 23.44 4.01 -6.81
N ILE A 23 23.62 5.19 -7.42
CA ILE A 23 24.18 6.37 -6.75
C ILE A 23 23.25 7.56 -6.97
N TYR A 24 23.13 8.39 -5.94
CA TYR A 24 22.45 9.67 -6.01
C TYR A 24 23.45 10.76 -6.37
N VAL A 25 23.18 11.50 -7.44
CA VAL A 25 24.06 12.55 -7.96
C VAL A 25 23.27 13.84 -8.16
N GLU A 26 23.81 14.93 -7.62
CA GLU A 26 23.38 16.29 -7.93
C GLU A 26 23.97 16.69 -9.29
N ALA A 27 23.11 17.12 -10.21
CA ALA A 27 23.51 17.60 -11.52
C ALA A 27 22.96 19.01 -11.75
N GLN A 28 23.84 19.96 -12.09
CA GLN A 28 23.46 21.37 -12.28
C GLN A 28 22.68 21.65 -13.57
N SER A 29 22.69 20.72 -14.55
CA SER A 29 22.03 20.91 -15.84
C SER A 29 21.57 19.60 -16.47
N SER A 30 20.53 19.64 -17.30
CA SER A 30 20.03 18.46 -18.03
C SER A 30 21.07 17.85 -18.97
N ASN A 31 21.98 18.65 -19.52
CA ASN A 31 23.08 18.19 -20.38
C ASN A 31 24.08 17.30 -19.61
N THR A 32 24.19 17.51 -18.30
CA THR A 32 25.00 16.65 -17.43
C THR A 32 24.40 15.25 -17.30
N LEU A 33 23.08 15.11 -17.34
CA LEU A 33 22.40 13.80 -17.28
C LEU A 33 22.67 12.97 -18.55
N GLU A 34 22.67 13.60 -19.73
CA GLU A 34 23.02 12.94 -21.01
C GLU A 34 24.47 12.45 -21.05
N LYS A 35 25.38 13.20 -20.43
CA LYS A 35 26.78 12.76 -20.28
C LYS A 35 26.92 11.57 -19.34
N ILE A 36 26.08 11.47 -18.31
CA ILE A 36 26.09 10.32 -17.40
C ILE A 36 25.48 9.10 -18.08
N SER A 37 24.39 9.25 -18.84
CA SER A 37 23.74 8.13 -19.53
C SER A 37 24.60 7.52 -20.65
N SER A 38 25.53 8.29 -21.21
CA SER A 38 26.47 7.80 -22.24
C SER A 38 27.69 7.05 -21.68
N ILE A 39 27.87 6.99 -20.35
CA ILE A 39 28.97 6.23 -19.74
C ILE A 39 28.70 4.72 -19.87
N PRO A 40 29.66 3.94 -20.42
CA PRO A 40 29.52 2.48 -20.49
C PRO A 40 29.25 1.85 -19.12
N GLY A 41 28.13 1.14 -19.01
CA GLY A 41 27.69 0.43 -17.81
C GLY A 41 26.72 1.20 -16.91
N VAL A 42 26.37 2.44 -17.26
CA VAL A 42 25.16 3.09 -16.71
C VAL A 42 23.94 2.51 -17.43
N ILE A 43 23.07 1.84 -16.68
CA ILE A 43 21.87 1.17 -17.23
C ILE A 43 20.72 2.16 -17.38
N GLU A 44 20.51 3.00 -16.37
CA GLU A 44 19.39 3.93 -16.32
C GLU A 44 19.79 5.20 -15.56
N VAL A 45 19.35 6.36 -16.06
CA VAL A 45 19.43 7.64 -15.35
C VAL A 45 18.01 8.15 -15.18
N LYS A 46 17.54 8.23 -13.94
CA LYS A 46 16.23 8.80 -13.62
C LYS A 46 16.41 10.18 -12.98
N PRO A 47 15.99 11.27 -13.66
CA PRO A 47 15.94 12.57 -13.02
C PRO A 47 14.89 12.54 -11.89
N GLY A 48 15.22 13.11 -10.74
CA GLY A 48 14.35 13.13 -9.59
C GLY A 48 14.85 14.09 -8.51
N TYR A 49 13.99 14.36 -7.54
CA TYR A 49 14.36 15.04 -6.31
C TYR A 49 14.84 14.02 -5.29
N GLU A 50 15.85 14.39 -4.49
CA GLU A 50 16.27 13.54 -3.40
C GLU A 50 15.10 13.50 -2.42
N TYR A 51 14.53 12.31 -2.21
CA TYR A 51 13.54 12.16 -1.17
C TYR A 51 14.24 12.44 0.15
N GLY A 52 13.75 13.44 0.88
CA GLY A 52 14.27 13.80 2.19
C GLY A 52 14.23 12.56 3.09
N ASP A 53 15.42 12.07 3.46
CA ASP A 53 15.55 11.05 4.49
C ASP A 53 15.46 11.78 5.82
N ALA A 54 14.44 11.47 6.62
CA ALA A 54 14.31 12.13 7.92
C ALA A 54 15.49 11.70 8.82
N ASP A 55 16.07 12.64 9.55
CA ASP A 55 17.06 12.30 10.57
C ASP A 55 16.48 11.25 11.51
N ASN A 56 17.28 10.22 11.82
CA ASN A 56 16.89 9.12 12.70
C ASN A 56 15.72 8.25 12.19
N ILE A 57 15.49 8.15 10.87
CA ILE A 57 14.38 7.35 10.32
C ILE A 57 14.37 5.88 10.78
N ASN A 58 15.55 5.30 11.02
CA ASN A 58 15.68 3.93 11.53
C ASN A 58 15.12 3.76 12.95
N ASN A 59 15.03 4.82 13.74
CA ASN A 59 14.49 4.80 15.10
C ASN A 59 13.26 5.72 15.27
N TYR A 60 12.75 6.28 14.17
CA TYR A 60 11.58 7.16 14.19
C TYR A 60 10.29 6.34 14.23
N TYR A 61 9.41 6.67 15.18
CA TYR A 61 8.08 6.09 15.26
C TYR A 61 7.05 7.00 14.59
N ASN A 62 6.51 6.58 13.44
CA ASN A 62 5.35 7.25 12.84
C ASN A 62 4.08 6.88 13.65
N MET A 63 3.47 7.86 14.33
CA MET A 63 2.22 7.69 15.10
C MET A 63 0.99 8.34 14.44
N GLU A 64 1.07 8.75 13.18
CA GLU A 64 -0.02 9.47 12.47
C GLU A 64 -1.29 8.64 12.31
N HIS A 65 -1.14 7.32 12.29
CA HIS A 65 -2.23 6.36 12.15
C HIS A 65 -2.14 5.30 13.24
N PRO A 66 -3.31 4.80 13.69
CA PRO A 66 -3.40 3.60 14.51
C PRO A 66 -2.58 2.44 13.94
N PRO A 67 -2.03 1.55 14.78
CA PRO A 67 -0.89 0.73 14.39
C PRO A 67 -1.25 -0.58 13.69
N LEU A 68 -2.53 -1.00 13.65
CA LEU A 68 -2.90 -2.36 13.23
C LEU A 68 -2.39 -2.71 11.84
N GLY A 69 -2.60 -1.84 10.85
CA GLY A 69 -2.14 -2.12 9.49
C GLY A 69 -0.62 -2.22 9.38
N LYS A 70 0.12 -1.44 10.19
CA LYS A 70 1.59 -1.53 10.28
C LYS A 70 2.00 -2.88 10.88
N TYR A 71 1.28 -3.37 11.89
CA TYR A 71 1.54 -4.69 12.49
C TYR A 71 1.24 -5.84 11.53
N LEU A 72 0.20 -5.72 10.69
CA LEU A 72 -0.10 -6.72 9.65
C LEU A 72 1.02 -6.82 8.61
N ILE A 73 1.61 -5.69 8.21
CA ILE A 73 2.78 -5.66 7.31
C ILE A 73 4.04 -6.21 8.02
N MET A 74 4.23 -5.85 9.29
CA MET A 74 5.39 -6.26 10.09
C MET A 74 5.42 -7.76 10.38
N LEU A 75 4.28 -8.42 10.54
CA LEU A 75 4.19 -9.83 10.91
C LEU A 75 4.99 -10.78 9.98
N PRO A 76 4.77 -10.79 8.65
CA PRO A 76 5.59 -11.62 7.75
C PRO A 76 7.05 -11.17 7.71
N MET A 77 7.36 -9.89 7.94
CA MET A 77 8.74 -9.43 8.00
C MET A 77 9.51 -10.08 9.15
N ILE A 78 8.86 -10.20 10.32
CA ILE A 78 9.45 -10.86 11.48
C ILE A 78 9.63 -12.36 11.23
N LEU A 79 8.65 -13.00 10.57
CA LEU A 79 8.63 -14.45 10.37
C LEU A 79 9.54 -14.92 9.21
N LEU A 80 9.62 -14.14 8.13
CA LEU A 80 10.19 -14.54 6.84
C LEU A 80 11.28 -13.58 6.32
N GLY A 81 11.51 -12.46 7.01
CA GLY A 81 12.54 -11.48 6.69
C GLY A 81 12.04 -10.20 6.01
N ASP A 82 12.92 -9.19 6.01
CA ASP A 82 12.64 -7.85 5.50
C ASP A 82 12.87 -7.73 3.98
N TYR A 83 11.93 -8.29 3.20
CA TYR A 83 11.97 -8.28 1.73
C TYR A 83 10.72 -7.63 1.12
N PRO A 84 10.84 -6.97 -0.05
CA PRO A 84 9.70 -6.32 -0.72
C PRO A 84 8.46 -7.21 -0.90
N ASP A 85 8.66 -8.50 -1.15
CA ASP A 85 7.58 -9.46 -1.30
C ASP A 85 6.88 -9.71 0.04
N MET A 86 7.64 -9.86 1.14
CA MET A 86 7.09 -10.09 2.48
C MET A 86 6.27 -8.89 2.97
N TRP A 87 6.63 -7.67 2.58
CA TRP A 87 5.85 -6.46 2.91
C TRP A 87 4.47 -6.45 2.24
N ARG A 88 4.36 -7.07 1.06
CA ARG A 88 3.18 -6.99 0.18
C ARG A 88 2.24 -8.17 0.34
N ILE A 89 2.73 -9.34 0.77
CA ILE A 89 1.90 -10.55 0.92
C ILE A 89 0.61 -10.29 1.73
N PRO A 90 0.63 -9.63 2.90
CA PRO A 90 -0.59 -9.33 3.64
C PRO A 90 -1.56 -8.47 2.83
N SER A 91 -1.06 -7.43 2.15
CA SER A 91 -1.86 -6.54 1.29
C SER A 91 -2.49 -7.30 0.12
N MET A 92 -1.75 -8.21 -0.53
CA MET A 92 -2.23 -9.05 -1.63
C MET A 92 -3.34 -10.00 -1.16
N ILE A 93 -3.15 -10.65 0.00
CA ILE A 93 -4.16 -11.51 0.62
C ILE A 93 -5.42 -10.69 0.94
N SER A 94 -5.26 -9.52 1.55
CA SER A 94 -6.40 -8.65 1.88
C SER A 94 -7.15 -8.16 0.64
N GLY A 95 -6.46 -7.82 -0.45
CA GLY A 95 -7.08 -7.47 -1.72
C GLY A 95 -7.86 -8.64 -2.35
N GLY A 96 -7.31 -9.85 -2.30
CA GLY A 96 -8.02 -11.05 -2.76
C GLY A 96 -9.28 -11.36 -1.94
N LEU A 97 -9.17 -11.27 -0.61
CA LEU A 97 -10.31 -11.43 0.30
C LEU A 97 -11.36 -10.34 0.07
N LEU A 98 -10.95 -9.09 -0.17
CA LEU A 98 -11.85 -7.98 -0.45
C LEU A 98 -12.71 -8.26 -1.69
N CYS A 99 -12.14 -8.82 -2.76
CA CYS A 99 -12.89 -9.20 -3.97
C CYS A 99 -14.00 -10.22 -3.65
N ILE A 100 -13.72 -11.18 -2.77
CA ILE A 100 -14.70 -12.18 -2.33
C ILE A 100 -15.79 -11.52 -1.48
N VAL A 101 -15.41 -10.71 -0.49
CA VAL A 101 -16.36 -10.05 0.43
C VAL A 101 -17.30 -9.12 -0.32
N VAL A 102 -16.81 -8.36 -1.32
CA VAL A 102 -17.68 -7.52 -2.15
C VAL A 102 -18.71 -8.36 -2.91
N GLY A 103 -18.31 -9.50 -3.47
CA GLY A 103 -19.25 -10.43 -4.09
C GLY A 103 -20.29 -10.97 -3.10
N LEU A 104 -19.87 -11.30 -1.87
CA LEU A 104 -20.79 -11.74 -0.81
C LEU A 104 -21.79 -10.67 -0.39
N ILE A 105 -21.37 -9.39 -0.31
CA ILE A 105 -22.27 -8.25 -0.06
C ILE A 105 -23.31 -8.14 -1.17
N VAL A 106 -22.89 -8.17 -2.44
CA VAL A 106 -23.81 -8.08 -3.58
C VAL A 106 -24.76 -9.29 -3.60
N ARG A 107 -24.28 -10.49 -3.26
CA ARG A 107 -25.14 -11.67 -3.12
C ARG A 107 -26.20 -11.50 -2.03
N GLU A 108 -25.84 -10.94 -0.89
CA GLU A 108 -26.80 -10.78 0.22
C GLU A 108 -27.89 -9.77 -0.13
N ILE A 109 -27.54 -8.69 -0.86
CA ILE A 109 -28.49 -7.66 -1.30
C ILE A 109 -29.37 -8.15 -2.45
N THR A 110 -28.77 -8.72 -3.50
CA THR A 110 -29.47 -9.07 -4.75
C THR A 110 -30.03 -10.48 -4.79
N ARG A 111 -29.58 -11.36 -3.87
CA ARG A 111 -29.87 -12.80 -3.87
C ARG A 111 -29.46 -13.54 -5.16
N SER A 112 -28.59 -12.94 -5.98
CA SER A 112 -28.14 -13.51 -7.26
C SER A 112 -26.65 -13.84 -7.25
N ASN A 113 -26.32 -15.09 -7.60
CA ASN A 113 -24.93 -15.53 -7.75
C ASN A 113 -24.25 -14.88 -8.98
N VAL A 114 -25.01 -14.55 -10.03
CA VAL A 114 -24.46 -13.92 -11.24
C VAL A 114 -23.93 -12.53 -10.90
N TYR A 115 -24.72 -11.71 -10.20
CA TYR A 115 -24.29 -10.37 -9.80
C TYR A 115 -23.17 -10.42 -8.75
N ALA A 116 -23.16 -11.42 -7.87
CA ALA A 116 -22.08 -11.63 -6.92
C ALA A 116 -20.73 -11.90 -7.63
N VAL A 117 -20.70 -12.83 -8.58
CA VAL A 117 -19.50 -13.15 -9.37
C VAL A 117 -19.06 -11.94 -10.19
N LEU A 118 -20.02 -11.25 -10.83
CA LEU A 118 -19.73 -10.05 -11.60
C LEU A 118 -19.09 -8.97 -10.71
N ALA A 119 -19.62 -8.73 -9.51
CA ALA A 119 -19.06 -7.78 -8.57
C ALA A 119 -17.63 -8.14 -8.16
N SER A 120 -17.36 -9.40 -7.82
CA SER A 120 -16.01 -9.87 -7.49
C SER A 120 -15.02 -9.67 -8.65
N ILE A 121 -15.43 -9.96 -9.89
CA ILE A 121 -14.58 -9.76 -11.08
C ILE A 121 -14.31 -8.27 -11.29
N LEU A 122 -15.33 -7.42 -11.17
CA LEU A 122 -15.17 -5.98 -11.33
C LEU A 122 -14.25 -5.39 -10.24
N THR A 123 -14.38 -5.83 -8.99
CA THR A 123 -13.47 -5.43 -7.90
C THR A 123 -12.04 -5.89 -8.16
N ALA A 124 -11.84 -7.10 -8.70
CA ALA A 124 -10.51 -7.59 -9.06
C ALA A 124 -9.89 -6.86 -10.27
N ALA A 125 -10.73 -6.40 -11.20
CA ALA A 125 -10.29 -5.64 -12.37
C ALA A 125 -9.99 -4.16 -12.03
N ASP A 126 -10.56 -3.64 -10.95
CA ASP A 126 -10.38 -2.26 -10.51
C ASP A 126 -8.88 -1.92 -10.31
N PRO A 127 -8.36 -0.88 -10.97
CA PRO A 127 -6.94 -0.55 -10.91
C PRO A 127 -6.52 0.00 -9.54
N LEU A 128 -7.42 0.65 -8.79
CA LEU A 128 -7.12 1.17 -7.45
C LEU A 128 -6.99 0.02 -6.46
N VAL A 129 -7.91 -0.95 -6.49
CA VAL A 129 -7.84 -2.16 -5.63
C VAL A 129 -6.55 -2.93 -5.91
N ARG A 130 -6.23 -3.15 -7.19
CA ARG A 130 -4.98 -3.84 -7.58
C ARG A 130 -3.73 -3.07 -7.16
N SER A 131 -3.72 -1.75 -7.33
CA SER A 131 -2.59 -0.90 -6.93
C SER A 131 -2.39 -0.97 -5.42
N MET A 132 -3.44 -0.77 -4.62
CA MET A 132 -3.37 -0.79 -3.16
C MET A 132 -3.03 -2.18 -2.60
N ALA A 133 -3.45 -3.27 -3.26
CA ALA A 133 -3.07 -4.63 -2.90
C ALA A 133 -1.61 -4.96 -3.26
N GLY A 134 -1.07 -4.31 -4.31
CA GLY A 134 0.30 -4.54 -4.80
C GLY A 134 1.39 -3.79 -4.05
N VAL A 135 1.02 -2.85 -3.17
CA VAL A 135 1.96 -2.09 -2.32
C VAL A 135 1.65 -2.31 -0.84
N ALA A 136 2.65 -2.09 0.01
CA ALA A 136 2.48 -2.20 1.47
C ALA A 136 1.81 -0.94 2.06
N MET A 137 0.59 -0.61 1.59
CA MET A 137 -0.22 0.50 2.10
C MET A 137 -1.34 0.02 3.03
N LEU A 138 -1.74 0.90 3.96
CA LEU A 138 -2.75 0.60 4.98
C LEU A 138 -4.18 0.53 4.40
N ASP A 139 -4.41 1.20 3.27
CA ASP A 139 -5.73 1.41 2.67
C ASP A 139 -6.44 0.11 2.27
N ILE A 140 -5.70 -0.92 1.86
CA ILE A 140 -6.31 -2.21 1.48
C ILE A 140 -6.86 -2.99 2.68
N PHE A 141 -6.19 -2.91 3.85
CA PHE A 141 -6.69 -3.50 5.09
C PHE A 141 -7.93 -2.75 5.59
N LEU A 142 -7.89 -1.41 5.52
CA LEU A 142 -9.04 -0.57 5.84
C LEU A 142 -10.26 -0.94 4.98
N ALA A 143 -10.07 -1.08 3.66
CA ALA A 143 -11.12 -1.46 2.74
C ALA A 143 -11.71 -2.85 3.06
N LEU A 144 -10.84 -3.83 3.34
CA LEU A 144 -11.28 -5.18 3.74
C LEU A 144 -12.10 -5.17 5.04
N PHE A 145 -11.60 -4.54 6.11
CA PHE A 145 -12.33 -4.51 7.39
C PHE A 145 -13.63 -3.72 7.29
N THR A 146 -13.65 -2.64 6.50
CA THR A 146 -14.87 -1.90 6.20
C THR A 146 -15.91 -2.79 5.49
N ALA A 147 -15.50 -3.51 4.45
CA ALA A 147 -16.38 -4.43 3.72
C ALA A 147 -16.87 -5.57 4.62
N LEU A 148 -16.00 -6.15 5.45
CA LEU A 148 -16.39 -7.19 6.41
C LEU A 148 -17.38 -6.69 7.47
N SER A 149 -17.21 -5.45 7.94
CA SER A 149 -18.14 -4.82 8.88
C SER A 149 -19.54 -4.65 8.25
N VAL A 150 -19.60 -4.12 7.03
CA VAL A 150 -20.85 -4.00 6.27
C VAL A 150 -21.48 -5.36 6.00
N TYR A 151 -20.69 -6.35 5.57
CA TYR A 151 -21.17 -7.70 5.32
C TYR A 151 -21.77 -8.32 6.59
N ALA A 152 -21.08 -8.24 7.73
CA ALA A 152 -21.56 -8.75 9.00
C ALA A 152 -22.88 -8.07 9.44
N MET A 153 -22.99 -6.76 9.21
CA MET A 153 -24.23 -6.02 9.45
C MET A 153 -25.39 -6.52 8.59
N LEU A 154 -25.16 -6.74 7.29
CA LEU A 154 -26.17 -7.30 6.38
C LEU A 154 -26.60 -8.72 6.77
N LYS A 155 -25.71 -9.49 7.42
CA LYS A 155 -26.04 -10.80 7.99
C LYS A 155 -26.79 -10.72 9.33
N GLY A 156 -27.02 -9.52 9.86
CA GLY A 156 -27.68 -9.29 11.15
C GLY A 156 -26.77 -9.47 12.38
N SER A 157 -25.45 -9.55 12.19
CA SER A 157 -24.49 -9.71 13.29
C SER A 157 -23.87 -8.38 13.71
N LEU A 158 -24.49 -7.72 14.69
CA LEU A 158 -23.99 -6.47 15.26
C LEU A 158 -22.61 -6.62 15.91
N THR A 159 -22.37 -7.76 16.57
CA THR A 159 -21.10 -8.03 17.25
C THR A 159 -19.94 -8.13 16.27
N LEU A 160 -20.08 -8.94 15.21
CA LEU A 160 -19.05 -9.05 14.17
C LEU A 160 -18.87 -7.73 13.42
N SER A 161 -19.97 -7.04 13.11
CA SER A 161 -19.92 -5.72 12.49
C SER A 161 -19.09 -4.74 13.31
N GLY A 162 -19.34 -4.66 14.63
CA GLY A 162 -18.59 -3.81 15.56
C GLY A 162 -17.12 -4.21 15.70
N VAL A 163 -16.80 -5.52 15.71
CA VAL A 163 -15.40 -5.99 15.72
C VAL A 163 -14.66 -5.51 14.47
N PHE A 164 -15.23 -5.72 13.29
CA PHE A 164 -14.59 -5.29 12.04
C PHE A 164 -14.52 -3.77 11.91
N LEU A 165 -15.51 -3.03 12.42
CA LEU A 165 -15.44 -1.57 12.53
C LEU A 165 -14.26 -1.13 13.42
N GLY A 166 -14.08 -1.78 14.58
CA GLY A 166 -12.94 -1.53 15.46
C GLY A 166 -11.59 -1.79 14.78
N LEU A 167 -11.49 -2.88 14.00
CA LEU A 167 -10.30 -3.19 13.21
C LEU A 167 -10.05 -2.14 12.10
N ALA A 168 -11.11 -1.65 11.45
CA ALA A 168 -11.00 -0.58 10.45
C ALA A 168 -10.46 0.71 11.06
N VAL A 169 -11.03 1.16 12.19
CA VAL A 169 -10.55 2.34 12.94
C VAL A 169 -9.12 2.15 13.43
N SER A 170 -8.77 0.95 13.92
CA SER A 170 -7.42 0.61 14.40
C SER A 170 -6.38 0.52 13.28
N THR A 171 -6.80 0.55 12.02
CA THR A 171 -5.92 0.61 10.85
C THR A 171 -5.69 2.05 10.38
N LYS A 172 -6.76 2.86 10.32
CA LYS A 172 -6.73 4.25 9.87
C LYS A 172 -7.94 4.99 10.44
N MET A 173 -7.76 6.24 10.87
CA MET A 173 -8.84 7.03 11.48
C MET A 173 -10.06 7.21 10.56
N SER A 174 -9.86 7.19 9.24
CA SER A 174 -10.95 7.23 8.25
C SER A 174 -11.89 6.02 8.32
N GLY A 175 -11.50 4.91 8.99
CA GLY A 175 -12.39 3.79 9.28
C GLY A 175 -13.57 4.16 10.18
N ALA A 176 -13.50 5.27 10.92
CA ALA A 176 -14.63 5.78 11.68
C ALA A 176 -15.81 6.16 10.78
N PHE A 177 -15.55 6.55 9.52
CA PHE A 177 -16.62 6.89 8.56
C PHE A 177 -17.49 5.69 8.18
N THR A 178 -17.02 4.46 8.40
CA THR A 178 -17.81 3.24 8.21
C THR A 178 -19.02 3.18 9.15
N ALA A 179 -19.02 3.92 10.26
CA ALA A 179 -20.19 3.99 11.14
C ALA A 179 -21.45 4.55 10.42
N LEU A 180 -21.28 5.47 9.46
CA LEU A 180 -22.40 6.07 8.73
C LEU A 180 -23.21 5.05 7.90
N PRO A 181 -22.60 4.27 6.97
CA PRO A 181 -23.36 3.26 6.25
C PRO A 181 -23.93 2.17 7.16
N LEU A 182 -23.28 1.83 8.28
CA LEU A 182 -23.82 0.87 9.24
C LEU A 182 -25.10 1.38 9.91
N LEU A 183 -25.14 2.65 10.29
CA LEU A 183 -26.36 3.28 10.83
C LEU A 183 -27.49 3.30 9.80
N LEU A 184 -27.18 3.59 8.53
CA LEU A 184 -28.18 3.53 7.46
C LEU A 184 -28.75 2.12 7.28
N ILE A 185 -27.89 1.10 7.27
CA ILE A 185 -28.33 -0.30 7.18
C ILE A 185 -29.17 -0.69 8.41
N ALA A 186 -28.89 -0.13 9.59
CA ALA A 186 -29.65 -0.43 10.81
C ALA A 186 -31.09 0.08 10.80
N ILE A 187 -31.43 1.02 9.90
CA ILE A 187 -32.75 1.67 9.84
C ILE A 187 -33.64 1.05 8.74
N ILE A 188 -33.08 0.23 7.86
CA ILE A 188 -33.78 -0.46 6.76
C ILE A 188 -34.24 -1.84 7.22
#